data_AF-V8CBY2-F1
#
_entry.id   AF-V8CBY2-F1
#
_cell.length_a   1.000
_cell.length_b   1.000
_cell.length_c   1.000
_cell.angle_alpha   90.00
_cell.angle_beta   90.00
_cell.angle_gamma   90.00
#
_symmetry.space_group_name_H-M   'P 1'
#
loop_
_entity.id
_entity.type
_entity.pdbx_description
1 polymer ?
#
loop_
_entity_poly.entity_id
_entity_poly.type
_entity_poly.pdbx_seq_one_letter_code
_entity_poly.pdbx_strand_id
1 'polypeptide(L)'
;MLTGKLISIDTNTNQGKIEQDLNKRIFDFSLEVWIDDNGAPQVGEDVEFEVEMRVVTRARIKPKPIDPDTIPMTKMPNACIEEFFEQENKILRDYSDFVQGHSGLDFLRMRRFLLTAYNDLCEMDNLIENEDLRSIKNEINSLFRDFENYVKKAQYSPPYAFEKIFLSKQVEFIKVEKEIEARQAALANAKAQCQAMGTNLETAERKLQRMDRKSQEFSYMEKEVKAIRRAYVDLIQFIATSQEFLEKAHFRLKKFKDEHFSEFVSVYAPMLRDIKDRFISLLNSKAYDLDSALWGRAKTSESVRRFFRDARIEGGFSSKTFLRYFLRGIDRTKASPKSKELFDLLKYLEEVSKKSVLVIRNSQVDGLKYKEVIQKIDSTLTVIVEKAAMNALKTLATNPCDIVVLEEKIGEMSALDFIQNSKQLPNQKKLVVFCLVVDSMPKYEQLEEAKNAGVQYFIPKQNMDALFDSVRMAI
;
A
#
# COMPACT_ATOMS: atom_id res chain seq x y z
N MET A 1 -15.81 6.34 40.42
CA MET A 1 -14.76 5.48 39.82
C MET A 1 -13.82 5.00 40.90
N LEU A 2 -13.42 3.74 40.82
CA LEU A 2 -12.36 3.14 41.62
C LEU A 2 -11.04 3.24 40.86
N THR A 3 -9.91 3.24 41.59
CA THR A 3 -8.57 3.15 40.98
C THR A 3 -7.91 1.84 41.36
N GLY A 4 -7.05 1.34 40.49
CA GLY A 4 -6.32 0.11 40.70
C GLY A 4 -5.19 -0.08 39.70
N LYS A 5 -4.58 -1.25 39.73
CA LYS A 5 -3.51 -1.65 38.82
C LYS A 5 -3.92 -2.88 38.03
N LEU A 6 -3.63 -2.88 36.74
CA LEU A 6 -3.86 -4.04 35.91
C LEU A 6 -2.80 -5.11 36.22
N ILE A 7 -3.21 -6.27 36.73
CA ILE A 7 -2.27 -7.29 37.21
C ILE A 7 -2.14 -8.50 36.28
N SER A 8 -3.14 -8.76 35.43
CA SER A 8 -3.06 -9.81 34.41
C SER A 8 -4.02 -9.56 33.26
N ILE A 9 -3.60 -9.98 32.07
CA ILE A 9 -4.45 -10.04 30.87
C ILE A 9 -4.27 -11.42 30.26
N ASP A 10 -5.37 -12.07 29.94
CA ASP A 10 -5.38 -13.30 29.14
C ASP A 10 -6.12 -13.03 27.83
N THR A 11 -5.35 -12.89 26.76
CA THR A 11 -5.86 -12.63 25.41
C THR A 11 -6.54 -13.85 24.80
N ASN A 12 -6.30 -15.07 25.30
CA ASN A 12 -6.97 -16.28 24.80
C ASN A 12 -8.39 -16.42 25.35
N THR A 13 -8.61 -15.99 26.59
CA THR A 13 -9.93 -16.05 27.27
C THR A 13 -10.68 -14.72 27.25
N ASN A 14 -10.09 -13.68 26.67
CA ASN A 14 -10.62 -12.32 26.59
C ASN A 14 -10.91 -11.68 27.97
N GLN A 15 -10.13 -12.05 29.00
CA GLN A 15 -10.34 -11.63 30.38
C GLN A 15 -9.11 -10.90 30.95
N GLY A 16 -9.35 -10.00 31.90
CA GLY A 16 -8.32 -9.30 32.64
C GLY A 16 -8.62 -9.23 34.13
N LYS A 17 -7.60 -8.87 34.92
CA LYS A 17 -7.74 -8.66 36.37
C LYS A 17 -7.19 -7.31 36.79
N ILE A 18 -7.96 -6.62 37.63
CA ILE A 18 -7.60 -5.33 38.24
C ILE A 18 -7.50 -5.51 39.75
N GLU A 19 -6.37 -5.11 40.33
CA GLU A 19 -6.20 -4.98 41.78
C GLU A 19 -6.56 -3.56 42.21
N GLN A 20 -7.59 -3.40 43.05
CA GLN A 20 -8.00 -2.11 43.58
C GLN A 20 -6.94 -1.53 44.55
N ASP A 21 -6.60 -0.25 44.41
CA ASP A 21 -5.56 0.40 45.23
C ASP A 21 -5.86 0.39 46.73
N LEU A 22 -7.11 0.70 47.10
CA LEU A 22 -7.50 1.00 48.48
C LEU A 22 -7.46 -0.24 49.39
N ASN A 23 -7.96 -1.37 48.90
CA ASN A 23 -8.23 -2.57 49.70
C ASN A 23 -7.62 -3.84 49.09
N LYS A 24 -6.86 -3.71 47.98
CA LYS A 24 -6.22 -4.83 47.28
C LYS A 24 -7.19 -5.91 46.81
N ARG A 25 -8.46 -5.53 46.60
CA ARG A 25 -9.47 -6.44 46.07
C ARG A 25 -9.24 -6.64 44.58
N ILE A 26 -9.27 -7.91 44.16
CA ILE A 26 -9.11 -8.28 42.75
C ILE A 26 -10.50 -8.36 42.11
N PHE A 27 -10.63 -7.74 40.95
CA PHE A 27 -11.81 -7.80 40.09
C PHE A 27 -11.44 -8.40 38.75
N ASP A 28 -12.17 -9.44 38.36
CA ASP A 28 -12.12 -9.99 37.01
C ASP A 28 -13.01 -9.14 36.09
N PHE A 29 -12.57 -8.91 34.84
CA PHE A 29 -13.33 -8.15 33.86
C PHE A 29 -13.15 -8.72 32.44
N SER A 30 -14.14 -8.49 31.57
CA SER A 30 -14.05 -8.78 30.14
C SER A 30 -13.29 -7.65 29.42
N LEU A 31 -12.37 -7.96 28.52
CA LEU A 31 -11.68 -6.92 27.72
C LEU A 31 -12.65 -6.08 26.87
N GLU A 32 -13.88 -6.55 26.64
CA GLU A 32 -14.94 -5.78 25.96
C GLU A 32 -15.38 -4.52 26.72
N VAL A 33 -15.19 -4.47 28.04
CA VAL A 33 -15.52 -3.29 28.86
C VAL A 33 -14.37 -2.27 28.91
N TRP A 34 -13.30 -2.51 28.16
CA TRP A 34 -12.19 -1.59 28.01
C TRP A 34 -12.55 -0.49 27.02
N ILE A 35 -12.67 0.74 27.51
CA ILE A 35 -13.11 1.90 26.71
C ILE A 35 -12.03 2.98 26.86
N ASP A 36 -10.93 2.82 26.12
CA ASP A 36 -9.81 3.77 26.13
C ASP A 36 -9.25 4.02 24.73
N ASP A 37 -9.24 5.29 24.32
CA ASP A 37 -8.64 5.76 23.06
C ASP A 37 -7.10 5.91 23.16
N ASN A 38 -6.54 5.83 24.39
CA ASN A 38 -5.11 6.07 24.66
C ASN A 38 -4.24 4.81 24.61
N GLY A 39 -4.83 3.62 24.42
CA GLY A 39 -4.04 2.40 24.22
C GLY A 39 -4.74 1.10 24.63
N ALA A 40 -4.16 -0.02 24.16
CA ALA A 40 -4.54 -1.36 24.59
C ALA A 40 -4.12 -1.60 26.05
N PRO A 41 -4.86 -2.42 26.81
CA PRO A 41 -4.50 -2.72 28.20
C PRO A 41 -3.13 -3.39 28.27
N GLN A 42 -2.27 -2.92 29.18
CA GLN A 42 -0.97 -3.51 29.47
C GLN A 42 -0.83 -3.82 30.97
N VAL A 43 -0.28 -5.00 31.29
CA VAL A 43 -0.06 -5.42 32.67
C VAL A 43 0.92 -4.45 33.34
N GLY A 44 0.55 -3.95 34.51
CA GLY A 44 1.30 -2.96 35.27
C GLY A 44 0.80 -1.53 35.12
N GLU A 45 -0.15 -1.25 34.23
CA GLU A 45 -0.75 0.08 34.08
C GLU A 45 -1.69 0.42 35.24
N ASP A 46 -1.69 1.70 35.63
CA ASP A 46 -2.67 2.25 36.57
C ASP A 46 -3.98 2.51 35.83
N VAL A 47 -5.10 2.09 36.40
CA VAL A 47 -6.43 2.11 35.75
C VAL A 47 -7.51 2.74 36.61
N GLU A 48 -8.49 3.37 35.97
CA GLU A 48 -9.76 3.78 36.55
C GLU A 48 -10.87 2.85 36.07
N PHE A 49 -11.72 2.39 36.98
CA PHE A 49 -12.79 1.44 36.64
C PHE A 49 -14.07 1.63 37.46
N GLU A 50 -15.19 1.17 36.92
CA GLU A 50 -16.52 1.20 37.53
C GLU A 50 -16.97 -0.22 37.84
N VAL A 51 -17.58 -0.39 39.02
CA VAL A 51 -18.07 -1.68 39.50
C VAL A 51 -19.54 -1.55 39.85
N GLU A 52 -20.39 -2.30 39.16
CA GLU A 52 -21.81 -2.44 39.47
C GLU A 52 -22.10 -3.89 39.84
N MET A 53 -22.80 -4.12 40.95
CA MET A 53 -23.15 -5.47 41.43
C MET A 53 -21.95 -6.46 41.47
N ARG A 54 -20.75 -5.97 41.83
CA ARG A 54 -19.47 -6.72 41.88
C ARG A 54 -18.87 -7.10 40.51
N VAL A 55 -19.38 -6.58 39.40
CA VAL A 55 -18.84 -6.77 38.06
C VAL A 55 -18.26 -5.45 37.55
N VAL A 56 -17.09 -5.50 36.91
CA VAL A 56 -16.50 -4.32 36.27
C VAL A 56 -17.29 -4.02 34.99
N THR A 57 -17.90 -2.85 34.92
CA THR A 57 -18.73 -2.42 33.78
C THR A 57 -17.98 -1.50 32.82
N ARG A 58 -16.90 -0.88 33.28
CA ARG A 58 -16.04 0.00 32.49
C ARG A 58 -14.63 0.05 33.07
N ALA A 59 -13.62 -0.02 32.22
CA ALA A 59 -12.22 0.16 32.59
C ALA A 59 -11.46 1.00 31.55
N ARG A 60 -10.54 1.84 32.01
CA ARG A 60 -9.63 2.66 31.19
C ARG A 60 -8.32 2.94 31.93
N ILE A 61 -7.27 3.34 31.23
CA ILE A 61 -6.02 3.80 31.83
C ILE A 61 -6.31 5.05 32.67
N LYS A 62 -5.77 5.08 33.89
CA LYS A 62 -5.86 6.24 34.77
C LYS A 62 -5.11 7.39 34.11
N PRO A 63 -5.75 8.56 33.94
CA PRO A 63 -5.03 9.74 33.46
C PRO A 63 -3.89 10.04 34.42
N LYS A 64 -2.64 9.99 33.95
CA LYS A 64 -1.48 10.42 34.75
C LYS A 64 -1.73 11.87 35.18
N PRO A 65 -1.39 12.27 36.42
CA PRO A 65 -1.43 13.68 36.80
C PRO A 65 -0.64 14.47 35.76
N ILE A 66 -1.33 15.32 35.01
CA ILE A 66 -0.68 16.16 34.01
C ILE A 66 0.16 17.13 34.80
N ASP A 67 1.49 16.99 34.72
CA ASP A 67 2.40 18.02 35.19
C ASP A 67 1.95 19.33 34.52
N PRO A 68 1.58 20.38 35.27
CA PRO A 68 1.11 21.64 34.70
C PRO A 68 2.11 22.22 33.68
N ASP A 69 3.39 21.82 33.75
CA ASP A 69 4.46 22.20 32.83
C ASP A 69 4.60 21.26 31.61
N THR A 70 3.68 20.32 31.40
CA THR A 70 3.66 19.43 30.22
C THR A 70 2.42 19.64 29.37
N ILE A 71 2.54 19.37 28.07
CA ILE A 71 1.40 19.35 27.15
C ILE A 71 1.08 17.87 26.92
N PRO A 72 -0.12 17.38 27.31
CA PRO A 72 -0.44 15.98 27.08
C PRO A 72 -0.69 15.72 25.59
N MET A 73 -0.23 14.57 25.10
CA MET A 73 -0.58 14.10 23.76
C MET A 73 -2.07 13.76 23.71
N THR A 74 -2.78 14.38 22.78
CA THR A 74 -4.22 14.15 22.58
C THR A 74 -4.48 12.97 21.66
N LYS A 75 -3.54 12.67 20.76
CA LYS A 75 -3.70 11.60 19.77
C LYS A 75 -2.37 10.96 19.41
N MET A 76 -2.36 9.62 19.34
CA MET A 76 -1.17 8.85 19.01
C MET A 76 -0.72 9.05 17.56
N PRO A 77 0.59 8.94 17.25
CA PRO A 77 1.12 9.10 15.90
C PRO A 77 0.47 8.18 14.86
N ASN A 78 0.28 6.90 15.17
CA ASN A 78 -0.33 5.91 14.27
C ASN A 78 -1.74 6.35 13.83
N ALA A 79 -2.60 6.72 14.76
CA ALA A 79 -3.97 7.15 14.46
C ALA A 79 -3.99 8.41 13.58
N CYS A 80 -3.10 9.37 13.81
CA CYS A 80 -2.97 10.56 12.95
C CYS A 80 -2.57 10.20 11.52
N ILE A 81 -1.64 9.25 11.36
CA ILE A 81 -1.16 8.80 10.05
C ILE A 81 -2.22 7.99 9.32
N GLU A 82 -2.95 7.11 10.03
CA GLU A 82 -4.05 6.31 9.48
C GLU A 82 -5.17 7.19 8.93
N GLU A 83 -5.56 8.23 9.67
CA GLU A 83 -6.56 9.21 9.19
C GLU A 83 -6.07 10.01 7.99
N PHE A 84 -4.79 10.39 7.97
CA PHE A 84 -4.24 11.14 6.85
C PHE A 84 -4.20 10.33 5.55
N PHE A 85 -4.01 9.02 5.66
CA PHE A 85 -4.03 8.06 4.54
C PHE A 85 -5.29 7.19 4.52
N GLU A 86 -6.41 7.67 5.07
CA GLU A 86 -7.64 6.88 5.19
C GLU A 86 -8.15 6.41 3.82
N GLN A 87 -8.12 7.30 2.83
CA GLN A 87 -8.55 7.01 1.46
C GLN A 87 -7.70 5.90 0.84
N GLU A 88 -6.38 6.02 0.92
CA GLU A 88 -5.43 5.03 0.43
C GLU A 88 -5.64 3.67 1.13
N ASN A 89 -5.77 3.69 2.46
CA ASN A 89 -6.01 2.50 3.25
C ASN A 89 -7.37 1.86 2.95
N LYS A 90 -8.38 2.64 2.59
CA LYS A 90 -9.68 2.12 2.16
C LYS A 90 -9.56 1.38 0.84
N ILE A 91 -8.94 1.99 -0.18
CA ILE A 91 -8.69 1.34 -1.47
C ILE A 91 -7.95 0.02 -1.26
N LEU A 92 -6.85 0.02 -0.51
CA LEU A 92 -6.06 -1.19 -0.30
C LEU A 92 -6.80 -2.29 0.47
N ARG A 93 -7.75 -1.93 1.35
CA ARG A 93 -8.62 -2.88 2.04
C ARG A 93 -9.64 -3.50 1.09
N ASP A 94 -10.25 -2.69 0.21
CA ASP A 94 -11.26 -3.17 -0.74
C ASP A 94 -10.70 -4.20 -1.74
N TYR A 95 -9.38 -4.21 -1.96
CA TYR A 95 -8.68 -5.15 -2.85
C TYR A 95 -7.81 -6.20 -2.13
N SER A 96 -7.89 -6.34 -0.80
CA SER A 96 -7.01 -7.27 -0.06
C SER A 96 -7.12 -8.71 -0.56
N ASP A 97 -8.36 -9.17 -0.75
CA ASP A 97 -8.66 -10.55 -1.13
C ASP A 97 -8.30 -10.81 -2.59
N PHE A 98 -8.42 -9.78 -3.43
CA PHE A 98 -8.00 -9.85 -4.82
C PHE A 98 -6.49 -10.07 -4.94
N VAL A 99 -5.66 -9.36 -4.19
CA VAL A 99 -4.20 -9.49 -4.32
C VAL A 99 -3.69 -10.85 -3.82
N GLN A 100 -4.37 -11.47 -2.85
CA GLN A 100 -3.90 -12.69 -2.21
C GLN A 100 -3.84 -13.87 -3.20
N GLY A 101 -2.62 -14.31 -3.54
CA GLY A 101 -2.39 -15.45 -4.45
C GLY A 101 -2.58 -15.13 -5.94
N HIS A 102 -2.77 -13.86 -6.31
CA HIS A 102 -2.76 -13.45 -7.72
C HIS A 102 -1.34 -13.37 -8.28
N SER A 103 -1.21 -13.66 -9.57
CA SER A 103 0.06 -13.49 -10.28
C SER A 103 0.31 -12.00 -10.50
N GLY A 104 1.58 -11.59 -10.42
CA GLY A 104 1.96 -10.19 -10.57
C GLY A 104 2.85 -9.97 -11.77
N LEU A 105 2.69 -8.80 -12.40
CA LEU A 105 3.55 -8.28 -13.44
C LEU A 105 3.99 -6.86 -13.05
N ASP A 106 5.28 -6.54 -13.04
CA ASP A 106 5.77 -5.22 -12.57
C ASP A 106 5.14 -4.08 -13.40
N PHE A 107 4.09 -3.46 -12.86
CA PHE A 107 3.28 -2.49 -13.57
C PHE A 107 4.07 -1.22 -13.83
N LEU A 108 4.90 -0.77 -12.89
CA LEU A 108 5.65 0.48 -13.06
C LEU A 108 6.63 0.36 -14.23
N ARG A 109 7.23 -0.82 -14.44
CA ARG A 109 8.05 -1.11 -15.62
C ARG A 109 7.22 -1.34 -16.88
N MET A 110 6.11 -2.09 -16.77
CA MET A 110 5.31 -2.51 -17.92
C MET A 110 4.37 -1.43 -18.46
N ARG A 111 3.90 -0.49 -17.63
CA ARG A 111 2.77 0.41 -17.93
C ARG A 111 2.84 1.03 -19.32
N ARG A 112 3.98 1.63 -19.67
CA ARG A 112 4.14 2.31 -20.96
C ARG A 112 3.95 1.32 -22.11
N PHE A 113 4.63 0.18 -22.04
CA PHE A 113 4.56 -0.83 -23.09
C PHE A 113 3.22 -1.54 -23.13
N LEU A 114 2.62 -1.87 -21.98
CA LEU A 114 1.31 -2.50 -21.88
C LEU A 114 0.22 -1.64 -22.52
N LEU A 115 0.23 -0.33 -22.29
CA LEU A 115 -0.71 0.60 -22.92
C LEU A 115 -0.43 0.80 -24.42
N THR A 116 0.84 0.78 -24.85
CA THR A 116 1.19 0.77 -26.28
C THR A 116 0.68 -0.49 -26.95
N ALA A 117 0.96 -1.67 -26.40
CA ALA A 117 0.50 -2.95 -26.93
C ALA A 117 -1.04 -3.00 -27.00
N TYR A 118 -1.73 -2.49 -25.98
CA TYR A 118 -3.18 -2.34 -26.01
C TYR A 118 -3.65 -1.56 -27.23
N ASN A 119 -3.10 -0.35 -27.44
CA ASN A 119 -3.53 0.53 -28.51
C ASN A 119 -3.20 -0.08 -29.89
N ASP A 120 -1.97 -0.56 -30.08
CA ASP A 120 -1.52 -1.16 -31.34
C ASP A 120 -2.40 -2.36 -31.73
N LEU A 121 -2.73 -3.24 -30.77
CA LEU A 121 -3.59 -4.39 -31.03
C LEU A 121 -5.03 -3.98 -31.35
N CYS A 122 -5.60 -3.03 -30.61
CA CYS A 122 -6.96 -2.53 -30.90
C CYS A 122 -7.04 -1.77 -32.22
N GLU A 123 -5.95 -1.14 -32.67
CA GLU A 123 -5.85 -0.53 -34.00
C GLU A 123 -5.79 -1.59 -35.11
N MET A 124 -5.14 -2.74 -34.86
CA MET A 124 -5.12 -3.88 -35.80
C MET A 124 -6.49 -4.56 -35.92
N ASP A 125 -7.22 -4.68 -34.82
CA ASP A 125 -8.54 -5.30 -34.78
C ASP A 125 -9.40 -4.67 -33.67
N ASN A 126 -10.45 -3.97 -34.08
CA ASN A 126 -11.36 -3.29 -33.17
C ASN A 126 -12.21 -4.25 -32.33
N LEU A 127 -12.31 -5.53 -32.71
CA LEU A 127 -13.02 -6.55 -31.92
C LEU A 127 -12.23 -7.01 -30.69
N ILE A 128 -10.94 -6.66 -30.60
CA ILE A 128 -10.13 -6.94 -29.41
C ILE A 128 -10.62 -6.14 -28.21
N GLU A 129 -11.06 -4.90 -28.39
CA GLU A 129 -11.61 -4.11 -27.30
C GLU A 129 -13.08 -4.49 -27.03
N ASN A 130 -13.36 -4.94 -25.80
CA ASN A 130 -14.72 -5.09 -25.29
C ASN A 130 -14.89 -4.32 -23.98
N GLU A 131 -16.11 -4.31 -23.44
CA GLU A 131 -16.41 -3.61 -22.19
C GLU A 131 -15.56 -4.11 -21.02
N ASP A 132 -15.34 -5.42 -20.91
CA ASP A 132 -14.52 -6.01 -19.83
C ASP A 132 -13.06 -5.52 -19.89
N LEU A 133 -12.43 -5.64 -21.07
CA LEU A 133 -11.03 -5.25 -21.24
C LEU A 133 -10.84 -3.74 -21.03
N ARG A 134 -11.80 -2.93 -21.51
CA ARG A 134 -11.82 -1.48 -21.28
C ARG A 134 -12.00 -1.16 -19.79
N SER A 135 -12.83 -1.91 -19.08
CA SER A 135 -13.05 -1.77 -17.64
C SER A 135 -11.75 -2.01 -16.86
N ILE A 136 -11.04 -3.12 -17.15
CA ILE A 136 -9.75 -3.44 -16.52
C ILE A 136 -8.71 -2.33 -16.79
N LYS A 137 -8.64 -1.85 -18.04
CA LYS A 137 -7.74 -0.74 -18.42
C LYS A 137 -8.07 0.56 -17.65
N ASN A 138 -9.35 0.89 -17.50
CA ASN A 138 -9.76 2.10 -16.79
C ASN A 138 -9.48 1.98 -15.29
N GLU A 139 -9.77 0.82 -14.72
CA GLU A 139 -9.53 0.52 -13.30
C GLU A 139 -8.04 0.65 -12.94
N ILE A 140 -7.13 -0.01 -13.67
CA ILE A 140 -5.70 0.08 -13.38
C ILE A 140 -5.16 1.51 -13.55
N ASN A 141 -5.67 2.27 -14.51
CA ASN A 141 -5.30 3.67 -14.69
C ASN A 141 -5.83 4.55 -13.55
N SER A 142 -7.02 4.26 -13.01
CA SER A 142 -7.55 4.95 -11.82
C SER A 142 -6.67 4.65 -10.61
N LEU A 143 -6.40 3.37 -10.32
CA LEU A 143 -5.55 2.95 -9.22
C LEU A 143 -4.15 3.55 -9.30
N PHE A 144 -3.60 3.69 -10.51
CA PHE A 144 -2.32 4.34 -10.70
C PHE A 144 -2.36 5.84 -10.37
N ARG A 145 -3.46 6.55 -10.67
CA ARG A 145 -3.63 7.95 -10.25
C ARG A 145 -3.69 8.06 -8.73
N ASP A 146 -4.39 7.15 -8.06
CA ASP A 146 -4.43 7.09 -6.60
C ASP A 146 -3.04 6.84 -6.00
N PHE A 147 -2.26 5.94 -6.62
CA PHE A 147 -0.87 5.72 -6.26
C PHE A 147 0.01 6.97 -6.48
N GLU A 148 -0.14 7.69 -7.60
CA GLU A 148 0.60 8.94 -7.83
C GLU A 148 0.25 10.02 -6.80
N ASN A 149 -1.02 10.10 -6.39
CA ASN A 149 -1.48 11.00 -5.35
C ASN A 149 -0.87 10.62 -3.98
N TYR A 150 -0.84 9.33 -3.65
CA TYR A 150 -0.13 8.81 -2.49
C TYR A 150 1.36 9.19 -2.54
N VAL A 151 2.06 8.98 -3.67
CA VAL A 151 3.48 9.30 -3.80
C VAL A 151 3.74 10.78 -3.53
N LYS A 152 2.89 11.68 -4.02
CA LYS A 152 2.99 13.12 -3.74
C LYS A 152 2.81 13.43 -2.25
N LYS A 153 1.86 12.77 -1.57
CA LYS A 153 1.66 12.91 -0.11
C LYS A 153 2.86 12.36 0.67
N ALA A 154 3.41 11.22 0.26
CA ALA A 154 4.52 10.54 0.90
C ALA A 154 5.88 11.26 0.73
N GLN A 155 5.99 12.23 -0.17
CA GLN A 155 7.19 13.05 -0.37
C GLN A 155 7.42 14.11 0.73
N TYR A 156 6.48 14.28 1.65
CA TYR A 156 6.64 15.22 2.76
C TYR A 156 7.86 14.86 3.60
N SER A 157 8.71 15.86 3.86
CA SER A 157 9.85 15.69 4.77
C SER A 157 9.34 15.31 6.17
N PRO A 158 10.08 14.51 6.96
CA PRO A 158 9.63 14.12 8.29
C PRO A 158 9.24 15.31 9.19
N PRO A 159 9.98 16.45 9.21
CA PRO A 159 9.54 17.64 9.97
C PRO A 159 8.21 18.20 9.48
N TYR A 160 8.02 18.34 8.16
CA TYR A 160 6.77 18.89 7.61
C TYR A 160 5.58 17.95 7.85
N ALA A 161 5.80 16.63 7.71
CA ALA A 161 4.80 15.62 8.01
C ALA A 161 4.41 15.64 9.49
N PHE A 162 5.38 15.77 10.40
CA PHE A 162 5.13 15.90 11.83
C PHE A 162 4.23 17.10 12.15
N GLU A 163 4.52 18.28 11.59
CA GLU A 163 3.69 19.47 11.80
C GLU A 163 2.29 19.30 11.18
N LYS A 164 2.22 18.85 9.93
CA LYS A 164 0.97 18.80 9.17
C LYS A 164 0.03 17.66 9.56
N ILE A 165 0.58 16.50 9.93
CA ILE A 165 -0.18 15.27 10.18
C ILE A 165 -0.37 15.05 11.68
N PHE A 166 0.66 15.26 12.48
CA PHE A 166 0.63 14.97 13.90
C PHE A 166 0.26 16.20 14.74
N LEU A 167 1.05 17.28 14.70
CA LEU A 167 0.81 18.45 15.56
C LEU A 167 -0.54 19.13 15.29
N SER A 168 -0.96 19.17 14.02
CA SER A 168 -2.28 19.71 13.62
C SER A 168 -3.48 18.96 14.22
N LYS A 169 -3.25 17.79 14.81
CA LYS A 169 -4.27 16.95 15.48
C LYS A 169 -4.14 16.98 17.01
N GLN A 170 -3.12 17.65 17.56
CA GLN A 170 -2.91 17.76 19.00
C GLN A 170 -3.68 18.97 19.56
N VAL A 171 -4.85 18.72 20.15
CA VAL A 171 -5.76 19.78 20.62
C VAL A 171 -5.10 20.65 21.68
N GLU A 172 -4.43 20.05 22.67
CA GLU A 172 -3.79 20.81 23.76
C GLU A 172 -2.57 21.60 23.27
N PHE A 173 -1.80 21.05 22.33
CA PHE A 173 -0.70 21.77 21.68
C PHE A 173 -1.20 23.02 20.95
N ILE A 174 -2.26 22.89 20.14
CA ILE A 174 -2.87 24.00 19.39
C ILE A 174 -3.45 25.06 20.33
N LYS A 175 -4.01 24.66 21.48
CA LYS A 175 -4.49 25.61 22.49
C LYS A 175 -3.35 26.48 23.02
N VAL A 176 -2.22 25.88 23.36
CA VAL A 176 -1.04 26.62 23.84
C VAL A 176 -0.50 27.56 22.75
N GLU A 177 -0.46 27.13 21.49
CA GLU A 177 -0.08 28.02 20.37
C GLU A 177 -1.01 29.25 20.27
N LYS A 178 -2.32 29.05 20.35
CA LYS A 178 -3.30 30.15 20.32
C LYS A 178 -3.19 31.08 21.53
N GLU A 179 -2.93 30.54 22.71
CA GLU A 179 -2.69 31.34 23.93
C GLU A 179 -1.43 32.19 23.80
N ILE A 180 -0.35 31.64 23.23
CA ILE A 180 0.87 32.38 22.92
C ILE A 180 0.57 33.55 21.97
N GLU A 181 -0.12 33.29 20.85
CA GLU A 181 -0.46 34.33 19.87
C GLU A 181 -1.30 35.46 20.50
N ALA A 182 -2.34 35.10 21.25
CA ALA A 182 -3.18 36.06 21.95
C ALA A 182 -2.39 36.89 22.98
N ARG A 183 -1.51 36.23 23.74
CA ARG A 183 -0.69 36.90 24.77
C ARG A 183 0.40 37.77 24.17
N GLN A 184 1.01 37.38 23.05
CA GLN A 184 1.96 38.19 22.30
C GLN A 184 1.30 39.48 21.79
N ALA A 185 0.09 39.38 21.22
CA ALA A 185 -0.67 40.54 20.79
C ALA A 185 -1.02 41.47 21.97
N ALA A 186 -1.49 40.91 23.08
CA ALA A 186 -1.77 41.68 24.30
C ALA A 186 -0.51 42.36 24.88
N LEU A 187 0.63 41.67 24.85
CA LEU A 187 1.92 42.20 25.31
C LEU A 187 2.41 43.35 24.44
N ALA A 188 2.27 43.25 23.12
CA ALA A 188 2.63 44.34 22.21
C ALA A 188 1.80 45.61 22.50
N ASN A 189 0.49 45.46 22.70
CA ASN A 189 -0.39 46.56 23.09
C ASN A 189 -0.02 47.15 24.45
N ALA A 190 0.25 46.30 25.46
CA ALA A 190 0.65 46.73 26.79
C ALA A 190 1.98 47.51 26.77
N LYS A 191 2.96 47.07 25.98
CA LYS A 191 4.24 47.78 25.81
C LYS A 191 4.04 49.18 25.20
N ALA A 192 3.19 49.30 24.17
CA ALA A 192 2.88 50.59 23.56
C ALA A 192 2.17 51.54 24.57
N GLN A 193 1.20 51.03 25.32
CA GLN A 193 0.51 51.78 26.37
C GLN A 193 1.47 52.20 27.50
N CYS A 194 2.40 51.32 27.88
CA CYS A 194 3.38 51.60 28.93
C CYS A 194 4.31 52.74 28.54
N GLN A 195 4.78 52.77 27.29
CA GLN A 195 5.59 53.88 26.79
C GLN A 195 4.83 55.22 26.86
N ALA A 196 3.59 55.25 26.35
CA ALA A 196 2.75 56.45 26.38
C ALA A 196 2.43 56.91 27.82
N MET A 197 2.04 55.98 28.71
CA MET A 197 1.76 56.29 30.11
C MET A 197 3.01 56.76 30.85
N GLY A 198 4.19 56.22 30.55
CA GLY A 198 5.45 56.65 31.15
C GLY A 198 5.77 58.12 30.84
N THR A 199 5.64 58.53 29.57
CA THR A 199 5.82 59.94 29.16
C THR A 199 4.78 60.87 29.80
N ASN A 200 3.53 60.41 29.87
CA ASN A 200 2.45 61.17 30.51
C ASN A 200 2.71 61.34 32.02
N LEU A 201 3.13 60.27 32.70
CA LEU A 201 3.44 60.31 34.12
C LEU A 201 4.60 61.27 34.41
N GLU A 202 5.69 61.18 33.64
CA GLU A 202 6.84 62.09 33.79
C GLU A 202 6.43 63.56 33.61
N THR A 203 5.58 63.83 32.62
CA THR A 203 5.05 65.18 32.35
C THR A 203 4.16 65.67 33.50
N ALA A 204 3.28 64.81 34.02
CA ALA A 204 2.37 65.14 35.11
C ALA A 204 3.14 65.35 36.43
N GLU A 205 4.17 64.56 36.69
CA GLU A 205 5.05 64.72 37.85
C GLU A 205 5.85 66.03 37.81
N ARG A 206 6.40 66.38 36.64
CA ARG A 206 7.09 67.68 36.44
C ARG A 206 6.14 68.86 36.66
N LYS A 207 4.87 68.75 36.26
CA LYS A 207 3.85 69.78 36.53
C LYS A 207 3.53 69.88 38.02
N LEU A 208 3.33 68.74 38.69
CA LEU A 208 3.04 68.69 40.12
C LEU A 208 4.17 69.30 40.97
N GLN A 209 5.43 69.07 40.58
CA GLN A 209 6.61 69.64 41.27
C GLN A 209 6.67 71.18 41.22
N ARG A 210 6.01 71.82 40.25
CA ARG A 210 6.02 73.28 40.06
C ARG A 210 4.82 73.98 40.72
N MET A 211 3.90 73.24 41.32
CA MET A 211 2.67 73.77 41.94
C MET A 211 2.85 74.07 43.43
N ASP A 212 2.08 75.01 43.97
CA ASP A 212 2.05 75.29 45.41
C ASP A 212 1.35 74.15 46.17
N ARG A 213 2.07 73.53 47.10
CA ARG A 213 1.64 72.41 47.93
C ARG A 213 0.40 72.69 48.78
N LYS A 214 0.08 73.97 49.04
CA LYS A 214 -1.10 74.37 49.84
C LYS A 214 -2.36 74.61 48.99
N SER A 215 -2.24 74.56 47.67
CA SER A 215 -3.37 74.80 46.77
C SER A 215 -4.31 73.60 46.67
N GLN A 216 -5.60 73.86 46.45
CA GLN A 216 -6.60 72.81 46.23
C GLN A 216 -6.35 72.07 44.90
N GLU A 217 -5.81 72.76 43.89
CA GLU A 217 -5.38 72.21 42.61
C GLU A 217 -4.24 71.18 42.75
N PHE A 218 -3.27 71.45 43.64
CA PHE A 218 -2.21 70.49 43.95
C PHE A 218 -2.77 69.18 44.48
N SER A 219 -3.73 69.24 45.42
CA SER A 219 -4.34 68.03 46.00
C SER A 219 -5.10 67.20 44.95
N TYR A 220 -5.77 67.85 44.00
CA TYR A 220 -6.46 67.16 42.90
C TYR A 220 -5.45 66.48 41.95
N MET A 221 -4.45 67.22 41.47
CA MET A 221 -3.41 66.68 40.59
C MET A 221 -2.58 65.57 41.26
N GLU A 222 -2.33 65.66 42.57
CA GLU A 222 -1.63 64.61 43.31
C GLU A 222 -2.42 63.28 43.29
N LYS A 223 -3.76 63.33 43.38
CA LYS A 223 -4.61 62.14 43.25
C LYS A 223 -4.56 61.54 41.85
N GLU A 224 -4.60 62.37 40.81
CA GLU A 224 -4.48 61.91 39.42
C GLU A 224 -3.10 61.29 39.14
N VAL A 225 -2.01 61.93 39.57
CA VAL A 225 -0.65 61.38 39.42
C VAL A 225 -0.52 60.04 40.17
N LYS A 226 -1.09 59.92 41.37
CA LYS A 226 -1.13 58.64 42.10
C LYS A 226 -1.90 57.57 41.35
N ALA A 227 -3.02 57.91 40.71
CA ALA A 227 -3.80 56.97 39.90
C ALA A 227 -3.02 56.53 38.65
N ILE A 228 -2.36 57.45 37.94
CA ILE A 228 -1.50 57.15 36.78
C ILE A 228 -0.33 56.25 37.19
N ARG A 229 0.33 56.55 38.33
CA ARG A 229 1.40 55.69 38.88
C ARG A 229 0.92 54.27 39.12
N ARG A 230 -0.24 54.10 39.74
CA ARG A 230 -0.79 52.77 40.03
C ARG A 230 -1.03 52.00 38.73
N ALA A 231 -1.74 52.61 37.78
CA ALA A 231 -2.00 52.00 36.47
C ALA A 231 -0.70 51.65 35.71
N TYR A 232 0.32 52.52 35.80
CA TYR A 232 1.63 52.28 35.20
C TYR A 232 2.37 51.09 35.84
N VAL A 233 2.36 50.98 37.18
CA VAL A 233 2.95 49.83 37.89
C VAL A 233 2.22 48.54 37.57
N ASP A 234 0.88 48.56 37.53
CA ASP A 234 0.08 47.39 37.16
C ASP A 234 0.39 46.92 35.73
N LEU A 235 0.61 47.87 34.82
CA LEU A 235 0.98 47.58 33.43
C LEU A 235 2.40 47.01 33.31
N ILE A 236 3.37 47.51 34.09
CA ILE A 236 4.72 46.91 34.18
C ILE A 236 4.62 45.48 34.70
N GLN A 237 3.84 45.24 35.76
CA GLN A 237 3.65 43.91 36.33
C GLN A 237 3.00 42.96 35.31
N PHE A 238 2.00 43.43 34.56
CA PHE A 238 1.38 42.68 33.48
C PHE A 238 2.39 42.32 32.38
N ILE A 239 3.25 43.26 31.97
CA ILE A 239 4.30 43.01 30.97
C ILE A 239 5.25 41.92 31.45
N ALA A 240 5.77 42.04 32.68
CA ALA A 240 6.72 41.10 33.25
C ALA A 240 6.12 39.67 33.36
N THR A 241 4.92 39.55 33.93
CA THR A 241 4.22 38.26 34.05
C THR A 241 3.87 37.64 32.70
N SER A 242 3.54 38.46 31.70
CA SER A 242 3.26 37.99 30.34
C SER A 242 4.52 37.49 29.63
N GLN A 243 5.67 38.12 29.85
CA GLN A 243 6.95 37.65 29.30
C GLN A 243 7.33 36.30 29.91
N GLU A 244 7.22 36.15 31.23
CA GLU A 244 7.48 34.88 31.93
C GLU A 244 6.56 33.76 31.43
N PHE A 245 5.26 34.05 31.24
CA PHE A 245 4.31 33.10 30.67
C PHE A 245 4.74 32.65 29.27
N LEU A 246 5.11 33.58 28.38
CA LEU A 246 5.53 33.27 27.02
C LEU A 246 6.78 32.38 26.99
N GLU A 247 7.77 32.67 27.84
CA GLU A 247 8.97 31.84 27.95
C GLU A 247 8.63 30.39 28.35
N LYS A 248 7.78 30.22 29.37
CA LYS A 248 7.31 28.89 29.80
C LYS A 248 6.52 28.19 28.70
N ALA A 249 5.59 28.89 28.05
CA ALA A 249 4.75 28.32 27.01
C ALA A 249 5.57 27.89 25.77
N HIS A 250 6.53 28.70 25.33
CA HIS A 250 7.44 28.32 24.25
C HIS A 250 8.32 27.12 24.62
N PHE A 251 8.80 27.06 25.86
CA PHE A 251 9.54 25.90 26.34
C PHE A 251 8.70 24.62 26.32
N ARG A 252 7.43 24.69 26.76
CA ARG A 252 6.47 23.57 26.72
C ARG A 252 6.23 23.08 25.29
N LEU A 253 6.02 23.98 24.33
CA LEU A 253 5.86 23.60 22.92
C LEU A 253 7.12 22.92 22.38
N LYS A 254 8.31 23.46 22.67
CA LYS A 254 9.58 22.88 22.23
C LYS A 254 9.77 21.48 22.80
N LYS A 255 9.58 21.33 24.11
CA LYS A 255 9.67 20.03 24.81
C LYS A 255 8.73 19.00 24.19
N PHE A 256 7.47 19.36 23.94
CA PHE A 256 6.50 18.47 23.29
C PHE A 256 6.96 18.03 21.90
N LYS A 257 7.49 18.95 21.08
CA LYS A 257 8.03 18.61 19.75
C LYS A 257 9.21 17.66 19.87
N ASP A 258 10.17 17.96 20.76
CA ASP A 258 11.40 17.17 20.93
C ASP A 258 11.09 15.75 21.45
N GLU A 259 10.12 15.60 22.36
CA GLU A 259 9.69 14.32 22.92
C GLU A 259 9.01 13.42 21.87
N HIS A 260 8.07 13.96 21.09
CA HIS A 260 7.22 13.13 20.22
C HIS A 260 7.71 13.04 18.76
N PHE A 261 8.67 13.85 18.33
CA PHE A 261 9.16 13.81 16.95
C PHE A 261 9.77 12.45 16.60
N SER A 262 10.63 11.91 17.48
CA SER A 262 11.28 10.62 17.25
C SER A 262 10.29 9.46 17.17
N GLU A 263 9.30 9.46 18.08
CA GLU A 263 8.20 8.51 18.10
C GLU A 263 7.39 8.55 16.80
N PHE A 264 6.99 9.75 16.35
CA PHE A 264 6.28 9.92 15.09
C PHE A 264 7.07 9.38 13.89
N VAL A 265 8.36 9.73 13.77
CA VAL A 265 9.20 9.27 12.65
C VAL A 265 9.34 7.75 12.64
N SER A 266 9.43 7.13 13.82
CA SER A 266 9.56 5.67 13.95
C SER A 266 8.34 4.90 13.41
N VAL A 267 7.16 5.52 13.44
CA VAL A 267 5.90 4.94 12.93
C VAL A 267 5.62 5.38 11.50
N TYR A 268 5.90 6.64 11.16
CA TYR A 268 5.61 7.23 9.86
C TYR A 268 6.31 6.53 8.69
N ALA A 269 7.62 6.29 8.80
CA ALA A 269 8.38 5.70 7.70
C ALA A 269 7.96 4.24 7.38
N PRO A 270 7.77 3.35 8.37
CA PRO A 270 7.22 2.01 8.12
C PRO A 270 5.81 2.04 7.51
N MET A 271 4.91 2.88 8.00
CA MET A 271 3.54 2.97 7.47
C MET A 271 3.51 3.45 6.01
N LEU A 272 4.35 4.43 5.66
CA LEU A 272 4.50 4.84 4.27
C LEU A 272 4.96 3.66 3.40
N ARG A 273 5.98 2.92 3.84
CA ARG A 273 6.48 1.77 3.09
C ARG A 273 5.42 0.70 2.89
N ASP A 274 4.67 0.36 3.94
CA ASP A 274 3.58 -0.61 3.88
C ASP A 274 2.52 -0.21 2.85
N ILE A 275 2.01 1.02 2.91
CA ILE A 275 1.01 1.52 1.95
C ILE A 275 1.55 1.45 0.52
N LYS A 276 2.82 1.83 0.32
CA LYS A 276 3.47 1.79 -1.00
C LYS A 276 3.55 0.36 -1.54
N ASP A 277 4.02 -0.58 -0.72
CA ASP A 277 4.24 -1.96 -1.14
C ASP A 277 2.91 -2.65 -1.46
N ARG A 278 1.86 -2.39 -0.68
CA ARG A 278 0.50 -2.86 -0.96
C ARG A 278 -0.07 -2.29 -2.27
N PHE A 279 0.13 -0.99 -2.54
CA PHE A 279 -0.25 -0.40 -3.83
C PHE A 279 0.49 -1.02 -5.01
N ILE A 280 1.81 -1.22 -4.89
CA ILE A 280 2.61 -1.85 -5.95
C ILE A 280 2.11 -3.28 -6.21
N SER A 281 1.81 -4.04 -5.16
CA SER A 281 1.26 -5.39 -5.30
C SER A 281 -0.10 -5.40 -6.01
N LEU A 282 -1.00 -4.47 -5.65
CA LEU A 282 -2.29 -4.29 -6.32
C LEU A 282 -2.13 -3.95 -7.81
N LEU A 283 -1.29 -2.95 -8.12
CA LEU A 283 -1.02 -2.55 -9.49
C LEU A 283 -0.41 -3.69 -10.32
N ASN A 284 0.51 -4.46 -9.72
CA ASN A 284 1.13 -5.60 -10.39
C ASN A 284 0.13 -6.71 -10.71
N SER A 285 -0.80 -6.98 -9.80
CA SER A 285 -1.86 -7.97 -9.99
C SER A 285 -2.81 -7.54 -11.12
N LYS A 286 -3.25 -6.28 -11.10
CA LYS A 286 -4.10 -5.72 -12.17
C LYS A 286 -3.38 -5.64 -13.52
N ALA A 287 -2.08 -5.41 -13.53
CA ALA A 287 -1.29 -5.41 -14.76
C ALA A 287 -1.24 -6.80 -15.39
N TYR A 288 -1.11 -7.85 -14.58
CA TYR A 288 -1.17 -9.23 -15.04
C TYR A 288 -2.53 -9.56 -15.64
N ASP A 289 -3.64 -9.14 -15.02
CA ASP A 289 -4.99 -9.34 -15.55
C ASP A 289 -5.19 -8.63 -16.89
N LEU A 290 -4.77 -7.37 -16.99
CA LEU A 290 -4.86 -6.62 -18.24
C LEU A 290 -4.04 -7.27 -19.36
N ASP A 291 -2.80 -7.67 -19.06
CA ASP A 291 -1.93 -8.35 -20.02
C ASP A 291 -2.53 -9.67 -20.49
N SER A 292 -2.99 -10.50 -19.55
CA SER A 292 -3.58 -11.81 -19.81
C SER A 292 -4.87 -11.70 -20.63
N ALA A 293 -5.75 -10.75 -20.28
CA ALA A 293 -7.00 -10.53 -21.00
C ALA A 293 -6.76 -9.99 -22.41
N LEU A 294 -5.84 -9.03 -22.57
CA LEU A 294 -5.48 -8.44 -23.85
C LEU A 294 -4.94 -9.52 -24.81
N TRP A 295 -3.94 -10.28 -24.37
CA TRP A 295 -3.33 -11.32 -25.20
C TRP A 295 -4.23 -12.54 -25.41
N GLY A 296 -5.08 -12.85 -24.44
CA GLY A 296 -6.13 -13.87 -24.55
C GLY A 296 -7.10 -13.58 -25.69
N ARG A 297 -7.46 -12.31 -25.91
CA ARG A 297 -8.28 -11.87 -27.05
C ARG A 297 -7.46 -11.75 -28.33
N ALA A 298 -6.28 -11.12 -28.26
CA ALA A 298 -5.43 -10.89 -29.41
C ALA A 298 -5.04 -12.18 -30.14
N LYS A 299 -4.78 -13.28 -29.42
CA LYS A 299 -4.46 -14.58 -30.05
C LYS A 299 -5.62 -15.19 -30.85
N THR A 300 -6.85 -14.78 -30.58
CA THR A 300 -8.04 -15.23 -31.33
C THR A 300 -8.33 -14.37 -32.57
N SER A 301 -7.76 -13.16 -32.63
CA SER A 301 -7.92 -12.25 -33.78
C SER A 301 -7.16 -12.76 -35.00
N GLU A 302 -7.86 -12.91 -36.13
CA GLU A 302 -7.24 -13.29 -37.40
C GLU A 302 -6.24 -12.24 -37.89
N SER A 303 -6.55 -10.95 -37.71
CA SER A 303 -5.69 -9.83 -38.08
C SER A 303 -4.37 -9.87 -37.32
N VAL A 304 -4.42 -10.09 -36.00
CA VAL A 304 -3.20 -10.20 -35.17
C VAL A 304 -2.41 -11.45 -35.55
N ARG A 305 -3.06 -12.60 -35.72
CA ARG A 305 -2.37 -13.84 -36.14
C ARG A 305 -1.68 -13.67 -37.49
N ARG A 306 -2.36 -13.03 -38.45
CA ARG A 306 -1.80 -12.69 -39.75
C ARG A 306 -0.60 -11.75 -39.62
N PHE A 307 -0.71 -10.70 -38.82
CA PHE A 307 0.40 -9.79 -38.56
C PHE A 307 1.64 -10.51 -38.02
N PHE A 308 1.49 -11.35 -36.99
CA PHE A 308 2.62 -12.10 -36.43
C PHE A 308 3.27 -13.05 -37.44
N ARG A 309 2.47 -13.67 -38.32
CA ARG A 309 2.98 -14.52 -39.40
C ARG A 309 3.71 -13.71 -40.47
N ASP A 310 3.08 -12.66 -40.97
CA ASP A 310 3.58 -11.85 -42.08
C ASP A 310 4.86 -11.08 -41.66
N ALA A 311 4.93 -10.64 -40.41
CA ALA A 311 6.11 -10.01 -39.80
C ALA A 311 7.18 -11.02 -39.30
N ARG A 312 6.94 -12.33 -39.45
CA ARG A 312 7.84 -13.41 -39.00
C ARG A 312 8.27 -13.26 -37.54
N ILE A 313 7.28 -13.05 -36.67
CA ILE A 313 7.48 -12.92 -35.23
C ILE A 313 7.55 -14.33 -34.62
N GLU A 314 8.69 -14.67 -34.03
CA GLU A 314 8.92 -15.95 -33.33
C GLU A 314 8.47 -15.85 -31.87
N GLY A 315 7.68 -16.82 -31.40
CA GLY A 315 7.16 -16.91 -30.03
C GLY A 315 5.64 -16.93 -29.93
N GLY A 316 5.13 -17.11 -28.72
CA GLY A 316 3.69 -17.07 -28.41
C GLY A 316 3.09 -15.66 -28.50
N PHE A 317 1.77 -15.56 -28.41
CA PHE A 317 1.05 -14.27 -28.39
C PHE A 317 1.13 -13.65 -26.99
N SER A 318 2.19 -12.90 -26.72
CA SER A 318 2.46 -12.33 -25.39
C SER A 318 3.23 -11.03 -25.47
N SER A 319 3.22 -10.27 -24.37
CA SER A 319 3.99 -9.03 -24.23
C SER A 319 5.49 -9.24 -24.41
N LYS A 320 6.05 -10.37 -23.93
CA LYS A 320 7.46 -10.72 -24.16
C LYS A 320 7.78 -10.76 -25.65
N THR A 321 7.00 -11.54 -26.40
CA THR A 321 7.23 -11.75 -27.83
C THR A 321 7.06 -10.46 -28.62
N PHE A 322 6.00 -9.70 -28.32
CA PHE A 322 5.72 -8.46 -29.02
C PHE A 322 6.77 -7.38 -28.73
N LEU A 323 7.24 -7.29 -27.48
CA LEU A 323 8.33 -6.39 -27.11
C LEU A 323 9.64 -6.76 -27.82
N ARG A 324 9.96 -8.06 -27.89
CA ARG A 324 11.14 -8.55 -28.61
C ARG A 324 11.09 -8.15 -30.08
N TYR A 325 9.93 -8.28 -30.71
CA TYR A 325 9.72 -7.81 -32.08
C TYR A 325 9.94 -6.29 -32.19
N PHE A 326 9.32 -5.50 -31.30
CA PHE A 326 9.45 -4.04 -31.29
C PHE A 326 10.92 -3.58 -31.17
N LEU A 327 11.76 -4.35 -30.48
CA LEU A 327 13.18 -4.05 -30.27
C LEU A 327 14.13 -4.62 -31.34
N ARG A 328 13.65 -5.51 -32.23
CA ARG A 328 14.49 -6.28 -33.19
C ARG A 328 15.37 -5.41 -34.11
N GLY A 329 14.96 -4.18 -34.39
CA GLY A 329 15.68 -3.24 -35.26
C GLY A 329 16.42 -2.11 -34.52
N ILE A 330 16.44 -2.10 -33.19
CA ILE A 330 16.99 -1.01 -32.39
C ILE A 330 18.39 -1.38 -31.88
N ASP A 331 19.39 -0.56 -32.19
CA ASP A 331 20.73 -0.68 -31.62
C ASP A 331 20.74 -0.18 -30.16
N ARG A 332 20.92 -1.11 -29.20
CA ARG A 332 20.94 -0.81 -27.76
C ARG A 332 21.99 0.25 -27.38
N THR A 333 23.11 0.33 -28.09
CA THR A 333 24.20 1.27 -27.78
C THR A 333 23.83 2.70 -28.15
N LYS A 334 23.07 2.87 -29.24
CA LYS A 334 22.58 4.17 -29.78
C LYS A 334 21.16 4.50 -29.33
N ALA A 335 20.52 3.59 -28.62
CA ALA A 335 19.15 3.73 -28.14
C ALA A 335 19.00 4.89 -27.15
N SER A 336 17.86 5.59 -27.25
CA SER A 336 17.45 6.60 -26.27
C SER A 336 17.32 5.99 -24.86
N PRO A 337 17.36 6.79 -23.78
CA PRO A 337 17.11 6.29 -22.42
C PRO A 337 15.80 5.50 -22.31
N LYS A 338 14.72 6.02 -22.93
CA LYS A 338 13.41 5.35 -22.98
C LYS A 338 13.48 3.99 -23.68
N SER A 339 14.23 3.90 -24.78
CA SER A 339 14.42 2.64 -25.50
C SER A 339 15.29 1.65 -24.72
N LYS A 340 16.27 2.13 -23.93
CA LYS A 340 17.06 1.29 -23.02
C LYS A 340 16.21 0.66 -21.92
N GLU A 341 15.26 1.41 -21.35
CA GLU A 341 14.28 0.87 -20.38
C GLU A 341 13.49 -0.33 -20.96
N LEU A 342 13.17 -0.30 -22.26
CA LEU A 342 12.46 -1.41 -22.92
C LEU A 342 13.33 -2.67 -23.03
N PHE A 343 14.64 -2.54 -23.23
CA PHE A 343 15.55 -3.70 -23.20
C PHE A 343 15.63 -4.31 -21.80
N ASP A 344 15.67 -3.48 -20.76
CA ASP A 344 15.69 -3.95 -19.38
C ASP A 344 14.34 -4.60 -19.01
N LEU A 345 13.23 -4.06 -19.53
CA LEU A 345 11.92 -4.67 -19.43
C LEU A 345 11.85 -6.02 -20.15
N LEU A 346 12.41 -6.14 -21.37
CA LEU A 346 12.46 -7.40 -22.10
C LEU A 346 13.20 -8.47 -21.29
N LYS A 347 14.36 -8.12 -20.72
CA LYS A 347 15.12 -9.02 -19.86
C LYS A 347 14.28 -9.50 -18.66
N TYR A 348 13.59 -8.58 -18.00
CA TYR A 348 12.67 -8.93 -16.92
C TYR A 348 11.58 -9.90 -17.39
N LEU A 349 10.91 -9.62 -18.52
CA LEU A 349 9.87 -10.48 -19.07
C LEU A 349 10.41 -11.87 -19.42
N GLU A 350 11.60 -11.97 -19.99
CA GLU A 350 12.27 -13.25 -20.31
C GLU A 350 12.62 -14.06 -19.06
N GLU A 351 12.88 -13.41 -17.93
CA GLU A 351 13.13 -14.08 -16.65
C GLU A 351 11.85 -14.61 -16.01
N VAL A 352 10.76 -13.82 -16.01
CA VAL A 352 9.51 -14.18 -15.32
C VAL A 352 8.56 -15.05 -16.15
N SER A 353 8.69 -15.08 -17.48
CA SER A 353 7.79 -15.82 -18.38
C SER A 353 8.37 -17.12 -18.94
N LYS A 354 9.38 -17.70 -18.27
CA LYS A 354 9.94 -19.01 -18.67
C LYS A 354 8.88 -20.08 -18.49
N LYS A 355 8.50 -20.71 -19.61
CA LYS A 355 7.57 -21.84 -19.64
C LYS A 355 8.31 -23.14 -19.91
N SER A 356 7.82 -24.22 -19.29
CA SER A 356 8.28 -25.58 -19.54
C SER A 356 7.23 -26.40 -20.29
N VAL A 357 7.70 -27.21 -21.22
CA VAL A 357 6.89 -28.08 -22.07
C VAL A 357 7.31 -29.53 -21.88
N LEU A 358 6.36 -30.40 -21.58
CA LEU A 358 6.55 -31.85 -21.55
C LEU A 358 5.97 -32.47 -22.82
N VAL A 359 6.79 -33.20 -23.56
CA VAL A 359 6.38 -33.92 -24.78
C VAL A 359 6.36 -35.42 -24.47
N ILE A 360 5.20 -36.05 -24.60
CA ILE A 360 4.98 -37.47 -24.32
C ILE A 360 4.64 -38.18 -25.63
N ARG A 361 5.58 -39.00 -26.12
CA ARG A 361 5.48 -39.70 -27.40
C ARG A 361 5.95 -41.13 -27.26
N ASN A 362 5.21 -42.09 -27.82
CA ASN A 362 5.64 -43.50 -27.82
C ASN A 362 6.94 -43.71 -28.60
N SER A 363 7.19 -42.90 -29.65
CA SER A 363 8.43 -42.90 -30.43
C SER A 363 9.40 -41.83 -29.90
N GLN A 364 10.62 -42.25 -29.52
CA GLN A 364 11.67 -41.33 -29.08
C GLN A 364 12.12 -40.40 -30.20
N VAL A 365 12.14 -40.89 -31.45
CA VAL A 365 12.49 -40.10 -32.64
C VAL A 365 11.45 -38.98 -32.85
N ASP A 366 10.17 -39.30 -32.73
CA ASP A 366 9.10 -38.30 -32.85
C ASP A 366 9.16 -37.29 -31.70
N GLY A 367 9.43 -37.75 -30.48
CA GLY A 367 9.58 -36.87 -29.32
C GLY A 367 10.71 -35.85 -29.49
N LEU A 368 11.87 -36.27 -30.00
CA LEU A 368 12.98 -35.37 -30.30
C LEU A 368 12.64 -34.40 -31.44
N LYS A 369 11.95 -34.87 -32.48
CA LYS A 369 11.48 -34.01 -33.58
C LYS A 369 10.51 -32.92 -33.08
N TYR A 370 9.56 -33.28 -32.23
CA TYR A 370 8.62 -32.33 -31.62
C TYR A 370 9.36 -31.32 -30.74
N LYS A 371 10.37 -31.78 -29.97
CA LYS A 371 11.22 -30.90 -29.18
C LYS A 371 11.92 -29.84 -30.04
N GLU A 372 12.53 -30.22 -31.16
CA GLU A 372 13.19 -29.28 -32.07
C GLU A 372 12.21 -28.25 -32.64
N VAL A 373 11.01 -28.67 -33.05
CA VAL A 373 9.97 -27.76 -33.56
C VAL A 373 9.53 -26.78 -32.48
N ILE A 374 9.28 -27.25 -31.25
CA ILE A 374 8.85 -26.40 -30.14
C ILE A 374 9.93 -25.38 -29.76
N GLN A 375 11.20 -25.79 -29.74
CA GLN A 375 12.32 -24.88 -29.45
C GLN A 375 12.56 -23.83 -30.55
N LYS A 376 12.12 -24.10 -31.80
CA LYS A 376 12.09 -23.10 -32.87
C LYS A 376 10.96 -22.07 -32.71
N ILE A 377 9.88 -22.41 -32.01
CA ILE A 377 8.79 -21.45 -31.73
C ILE A 377 9.31 -20.38 -30.78
N ASP A 378 9.90 -20.79 -29.66
CA ASP A 378 10.50 -19.90 -28.68
C ASP A 378 11.69 -20.60 -28.02
N SER A 379 12.89 -20.07 -28.28
CA SER A 379 14.15 -20.62 -27.76
C SER A 379 14.28 -20.53 -26.25
N THR A 380 13.43 -19.76 -25.57
CA THR A 380 13.40 -19.63 -24.11
C THR A 380 12.65 -20.78 -23.41
N LEU A 381 11.99 -21.68 -24.17
CA LEU A 381 11.25 -22.81 -23.62
C LEU A 381 12.16 -23.94 -23.14
N THR A 382 11.84 -24.48 -21.97
CA THR A 382 12.46 -25.72 -21.48
C THR A 382 11.62 -26.91 -21.94
N VAL A 383 12.15 -27.76 -22.82
CA VAL A 383 11.41 -28.89 -23.39
C VAL A 383 11.98 -30.22 -22.92
N ILE A 384 11.13 -31.00 -22.24
CA ILE A 384 11.41 -32.34 -21.71
C ILE A 384 10.65 -33.36 -22.58
N VAL A 385 11.27 -34.51 -22.87
CA VAL A 385 10.67 -35.56 -23.69
C VAL A 385 10.61 -36.85 -22.87
N GLU A 386 9.43 -37.47 -22.82
CA GLU A 386 9.18 -38.72 -22.12
C GLU A 386 8.46 -39.72 -23.03
N LYS A 387 8.72 -41.01 -22.81
CA LYS A 387 8.09 -42.10 -23.57
C LYS A 387 6.96 -42.80 -22.81
N ALA A 388 7.13 -42.96 -21.50
CA ALA A 388 6.25 -43.75 -20.66
C ALA A 388 5.38 -42.84 -19.77
N ALA A 389 4.09 -43.15 -19.67
CA ALA A 389 3.14 -42.38 -18.86
C ALA A 389 3.59 -42.24 -17.40
N MET A 390 4.10 -43.32 -16.79
CA MET A 390 4.57 -43.28 -15.40
C MET A 390 5.80 -42.40 -15.19
N ASN A 391 6.72 -42.38 -16.17
CA ASN A 391 7.88 -41.49 -16.09
C ASN A 391 7.44 -40.04 -16.29
N ALA A 392 6.53 -39.77 -17.23
CA ALA A 392 5.95 -38.45 -17.42
C ALA A 392 5.22 -37.94 -16.16
N LEU A 393 4.46 -38.78 -15.45
CA LEU A 393 3.83 -38.40 -14.18
C LEU A 393 4.88 -38.09 -13.09
N LYS A 394 5.95 -38.90 -12.98
CA LYS A 394 7.07 -38.61 -12.06
C LYS A 394 7.77 -37.30 -12.41
N THR A 395 7.96 -37.04 -13.70
CA THR A 395 8.55 -35.80 -14.22
C THR A 395 7.64 -34.61 -13.92
N LEU A 396 6.32 -34.72 -14.06
CA LEU A 396 5.39 -33.65 -13.66
C LEU A 396 5.37 -33.41 -12.15
N ALA A 397 5.54 -34.46 -11.35
CA ALA A 397 5.59 -34.34 -9.89
C ALA A 397 6.87 -33.65 -9.39
N THR A 398 8.00 -33.84 -10.10
CA THR A 398 9.29 -33.24 -9.75
C THR A 398 9.52 -31.88 -10.44
N ASN A 399 9.08 -31.74 -11.68
CA ASN A 399 9.24 -30.57 -12.55
C ASN A 399 7.87 -30.16 -13.12
N PRO A 400 7.13 -29.29 -12.43
CA PRO A 400 5.84 -28.82 -12.90
C PRO A 400 5.97 -28.15 -14.27
N CYS A 401 5.17 -28.61 -15.23
CA CYS A 401 5.16 -28.10 -16.61
C CYS A 401 3.97 -27.19 -16.87
N ASP A 402 4.15 -26.20 -17.74
CA ASP A 402 3.09 -25.27 -18.17
C ASP A 402 2.25 -25.86 -19.30
N ILE A 403 2.91 -26.61 -20.21
CA ILE A 403 2.30 -27.20 -21.40
C ILE A 403 2.67 -28.68 -21.45
N VAL A 404 1.69 -29.54 -21.75
CA VAL A 404 1.91 -30.97 -21.99
C VAL A 404 1.39 -31.34 -23.37
N VAL A 405 2.27 -31.81 -24.24
CA VAL A 405 1.95 -32.35 -25.56
C VAL A 405 1.98 -33.88 -25.47
N LEU A 406 0.87 -34.55 -25.72
CA LEU A 406 0.76 -36.00 -25.50
C LEU A 406 -0.03 -36.71 -26.61
N GLU A 407 0.29 -37.98 -26.88
CA GLU A 407 -0.51 -38.84 -27.78
C GLU A 407 -1.81 -39.31 -27.14
N GLU A 408 -2.81 -39.65 -27.96
CA GLU A 408 -4.09 -40.27 -27.54
C GLU A 408 -3.90 -41.50 -26.62
N LYS A 409 -2.83 -42.29 -26.87
CA LYS A 409 -2.42 -43.41 -26.04
C LYS A 409 -0.93 -43.34 -25.74
N ILE A 410 -0.55 -43.49 -24.47
CA ILE A 410 0.84 -43.53 -24.01
C ILE A 410 1.09 -44.91 -23.40
N GLY A 411 1.61 -45.83 -24.22
CA GLY A 411 1.59 -47.26 -23.89
C GLY A 411 0.15 -47.74 -23.69
N GLU A 412 -0.13 -48.30 -22.51
CA GLU A 412 -1.47 -48.81 -22.13
C GLU A 412 -2.41 -47.74 -21.54
N MET A 413 -1.90 -46.54 -21.22
CA MET A 413 -2.69 -45.47 -20.59
C MET A 413 -3.30 -44.54 -21.66
N SER A 414 -4.58 -44.20 -21.52
CA SER A 414 -5.19 -43.18 -22.37
C SER A 414 -4.74 -41.77 -21.97
N ALA A 415 -4.80 -40.83 -22.91
CA ALA A 415 -4.49 -39.43 -22.61
C ALA A 415 -5.40 -38.83 -21.51
N LEU A 416 -6.68 -39.20 -21.50
CA LEU A 416 -7.64 -38.69 -20.51
C LEU A 416 -7.31 -39.23 -19.11
N ASP A 417 -6.98 -40.51 -18.98
CA ASP A 417 -6.54 -41.09 -17.71
C ASP A 417 -5.25 -40.43 -17.22
N PHE A 418 -4.31 -40.16 -18.13
CA PHE A 418 -3.08 -39.44 -17.79
C PHE A 418 -3.40 -38.04 -17.24
N ILE A 419 -4.29 -37.30 -17.91
CA ILE A 419 -4.69 -35.95 -17.48
C ILE A 419 -5.34 -36.00 -16.09
N GLN A 420 -6.27 -36.94 -15.86
CA GLN A 420 -6.90 -37.11 -14.54
C GLN A 420 -5.88 -37.45 -13.45
N ASN A 421 -4.97 -38.38 -13.70
CA ASN A 421 -3.91 -38.74 -12.76
C ASN A 421 -2.97 -37.57 -12.49
N SER A 422 -2.65 -36.76 -13.51
CA SER A 422 -1.82 -35.57 -13.33
C SER A 422 -2.47 -34.54 -12.41
N LYS A 423 -3.81 -34.42 -12.44
CA LYS A 423 -4.60 -33.52 -11.58
C LYS A 423 -4.57 -33.87 -10.09
N GLN A 424 -4.21 -35.11 -9.76
CA GLN A 424 -4.12 -35.57 -8.38
C GLN A 424 -2.71 -35.38 -7.79
N LEU A 425 -1.76 -34.84 -8.56
CA LEU A 425 -0.39 -34.64 -8.09
C LEU A 425 -0.30 -33.42 -7.13
N PRO A 426 0.40 -33.55 -5.99
CA PRO A 426 0.43 -32.52 -4.95
C PRO A 426 1.11 -31.20 -5.38
N ASN A 427 2.01 -31.25 -6.37
CA ASN A 427 2.77 -30.08 -6.86
C ASN A 427 2.33 -29.60 -8.24
N GLN A 428 1.11 -29.95 -8.68
CA GLN A 428 0.69 -29.55 -10.02
C GLN A 428 0.40 -28.04 -10.09
N LYS A 429 0.86 -27.39 -11.17
CA LYS A 429 0.42 -26.03 -11.50
C LYS A 429 -1.11 -26.02 -11.74
N LYS A 430 -1.79 -25.00 -11.22
CA LYS A 430 -3.26 -24.84 -11.36
C LYS A 430 -3.76 -24.77 -12.81
N LEU A 431 -2.91 -24.37 -13.76
CA LEU A 431 -3.28 -24.12 -15.16
C LEU A 431 -2.27 -24.78 -16.12
N VAL A 432 -2.33 -26.11 -16.24
CA VAL A 432 -1.56 -26.84 -17.26
C VAL A 432 -2.37 -26.87 -18.56
N VAL A 433 -1.75 -26.50 -19.68
CA VAL A 433 -2.36 -26.59 -21.01
C VAL A 433 -2.01 -27.93 -21.65
N PHE A 434 -3.03 -28.72 -21.99
CA PHE A 434 -2.86 -30.00 -22.68
C PHE A 434 -3.11 -29.86 -24.20
N CYS A 435 -2.14 -30.33 -24.99
CA CYS A 435 -2.19 -30.40 -26.44
C CYS A 435 -2.17 -31.88 -26.87
N LEU A 436 -3.30 -32.37 -27.37
CA LEU A 436 -3.48 -33.79 -27.71
C LEU A 436 -3.09 -34.06 -29.16
N VAL A 437 -2.17 -35.00 -29.38
CA VAL A 437 -1.81 -35.46 -30.72
C VAL A 437 -2.70 -36.63 -31.12
N VAL A 438 -3.45 -36.43 -32.20
CA VAL A 438 -4.50 -37.34 -32.69
C VAL A 438 -4.16 -37.90 -34.06
N ASP A 439 -4.55 -39.15 -34.33
CA ASP A 439 -4.37 -39.74 -35.67
C ASP A 439 -5.33 -39.12 -36.70
N SER A 440 -6.54 -38.76 -36.26
CA SER A 440 -7.54 -38.03 -37.05
C SER A 440 -8.36 -37.10 -36.15
N MET A 441 -9.00 -36.08 -36.70
CA MET A 441 -9.80 -35.16 -35.89
C MET A 441 -10.96 -35.91 -35.20
N PRO A 442 -11.06 -35.84 -33.86
CA PRO A 442 -12.11 -36.53 -33.12
C PRO A 442 -13.51 -36.02 -33.49
N LYS A 443 -14.52 -36.86 -33.28
CA LYS A 443 -15.93 -36.45 -33.41
C LYS A 443 -16.29 -35.43 -32.32
N TYR A 444 -17.36 -34.66 -32.53
CA TYR A 444 -17.79 -33.59 -31.62
C TYR A 444 -17.89 -34.03 -30.14
N GLU A 445 -18.51 -35.19 -29.88
CA GLU A 445 -18.67 -35.72 -28.51
C GLU A 445 -17.33 -35.97 -27.81
N GLN A 446 -16.36 -36.54 -28.53
CA GLN A 446 -15.01 -36.82 -28.02
C GLN A 446 -14.18 -35.54 -27.83
N LEU A 447 -14.42 -34.53 -28.67
CA LEU A 447 -13.81 -33.21 -28.51
C LEU A 447 -14.31 -32.51 -27.24
N GLU A 448 -15.62 -32.56 -26.95
CA GLU A 448 -16.16 -31.98 -25.72
C GLU A 448 -15.66 -32.70 -24.48
N GLU A 449 -15.62 -34.03 -24.49
CA GLU A 449 -15.07 -34.82 -23.38
C GLU A 449 -13.61 -34.45 -23.09
N ALA A 450 -12.77 -34.40 -24.13
CA ALA A 450 -11.37 -34.02 -23.99
C ALA A 450 -11.20 -32.56 -23.53
N LYS A 451 -12.03 -31.63 -24.02
CA LYS A 451 -12.04 -30.23 -23.55
C LYS A 451 -12.42 -30.13 -22.08
N ASN A 452 -13.45 -30.86 -21.64
CA ASN A 452 -13.86 -30.93 -20.24
C ASN A 452 -12.76 -31.54 -19.36
N ALA A 453 -11.98 -32.48 -19.91
CA ALA A 453 -10.80 -33.01 -19.24
C ALA A 453 -9.64 -32.00 -19.17
N GLY A 454 -9.65 -30.92 -19.95
CA GLY A 454 -8.64 -29.85 -19.94
C GLY A 454 -7.75 -29.78 -21.19
N VAL A 455 -8.06 -30.55 -22.23
CA VAL A 455 -7.38 -30.44 -23.54
C VAL A 455 -7.82 -29.16 -24.24
N GLN A 456 -6.86 -28.31 -24.59
CA GLN A 456 -7.15 -27.05 -25.29
C GLN A 456 -6.94 -27.16 -26.80
N TYR A 457 -5.97 -27.97 -27.24
CA TYR A 457 -5.58 -28.05 -28.66
C TYR A 457 -5.45 -29.50 -29.13
N PHE A 458 -5.82 -29.73 -30.38
CA PHE A 458 -5.74 -31.03 -31.04
C PHE A 458 -4.79 -30.92 -32.24
N ILE A 459 -3.80 -31.81 -32.31
CA ILE A 459 -2.72 -31.77 -33.28
C ILE A 459 -2.79 -33.05 -34.13
N PRO A 460 -3.10 -32.97 -35.42
CA PRO A 460 -3.01 -34.12 -36.31
C PRO A 460 -1.55 -34.62 -36.38
N LYS A 461 -1.32 -35.91 -36.14
CA LYS A 461 0.02 -36.52 -35.95
C LYS A 461 1.05 -36.20 -37.05
N GLN A 462 0.59 -36.06 -38.30
CA GLN A 462 1.43 -35.78 -39.46
C GLN A 462 1.57 -34.28 -39.78
N ASN A 463 0.89 -33.40 -39.05
CA ASN A 463 0.85 -31.97 -39.32
C ASN A 463 1.72 -31.19 -38.31
N MET A 464 2.97 -30.93 -38.70
CA MET A 464 3.92 -30.17 -37.88
C MET A 464 3.56 -28.67 -37.77
N ASP A 465 2.84 -28.12 -38.74
CA ASP A 465 2.36 -26.74 -38.68
C ASP A 465 1.26 -26.62 -37.62
N ALA A 466 0.39 -27.62 -37.49
CA ALA A 466 -0.61 -27.69 -36.43
C ALA A 466 0.03 -27.81 -35.03
N LEU A 467 1.16 -28.54 -34.90
CA LEU A 467 1.95 -28.55 -33.67
C LEU A 467 2.49 -27.15 -33.37
N PHE A 468 3.09 -26.50 -34.35
CA PHE A 468 3.65 -25.17 -34.24
C PHE A 468 2.60 -24.16 -33.76
N ASP A 469 1.44 -24.13 -34.43
CA ASP A 469 0.33 -23.23 -34.09
C ASP A 469 -0.26 -23.52 -32.72
N SER A 470 -0.50 -24.80 -32.38
CA SER A 470 -1.11 -25.18 -31.10
C SER A 470 -0.21 -24.80 -29.92
N VAL A 471 1.09 -25.08 -30.03
CA VAL A 471 2.03 -24.72 -28.97
C VAL A 471 2.21 -23.21 -28.89
N ARG A 472 2.24 -22.50 -30.02
CA ARG A 472 2.26 -21.04 -30.06
C ARG A 472 1.05 -20.39 -29.37
N MET A 473 -0.12 -21.01 -29.47
CA MET A 473 -1.35 -20.55 -28.81
C MET A 473 -1.40 -20.88 -27.30
N ALA A 474 -0.63 -21.88 -26.87
CA ALA A 474 -0.50 -22.33 -25.48
C ALA A 474 0.57 -21.57 -24.68
N ILE A 475 1.59 -21.03 -25.36
CA ILE A 475 2.56 -20.06 -24.80
C ILE A 475 1.86 -18.72 -24.62
#